data_AF-A0A3S3RF08-F1
#
_entry.id   AF-A0A3S3RF08-F1
#
_cell.length_a   1.000
_cell.length_b   1.000
_cell.length_c   1.000
_cell.angle_alpha   90.00
_cell.angle_beta   90.00
_cell.angle_gamma   90.00
#
_symmetry.space_group_name_H-M   'P 1'
#
loop_
_entity.id
_entity.type
_entity.pdbx_description
1 polymer ?
#
loop_
_entity_poly.entity_id
_entity_poly.type
_entity_poly.pdbx_seq_one_letter_code
_entity_poly.pdbx_strand_id
1 'polypeptide(L)' 'MRTTVTLDDKLIARAQEVTGIKERSALLKEALTRLIQDEAARRLILLGGSEPDMRVPPRRRWNVDGTWGGSEWDQSE' A
#
# COMPACT_ATOMS: atom_id res chain seq x y z
N MET A 1 -11.29 7.05 20.06
CA MET A 1 -11.92 8.38 20.17
C MET A 1 -13.38 8.26 19.75
N ARG A 2 -14.31 8.92 20.43
CA ARG A 2 -15.74 8.96 20.05
C ARG A 2 -16.03 10.34 19.45
N THR A 3 -16.55 10.36 18.22
CA THR A 3 -16.84 11.59 17.48
C THR A 3 -18.23 11.49 16.89
N THR A 4 -18.97 12.59 16.88
CA THR A 4 -20.26 12.71 16.20
C THR A 4 -20.05 13.43 14.88
N VAL A 5 -20.55 12.84 13.79
CA VAL A 5 -20.47 13.39 12.43
C VAL A 5 -21.84 13.32 11.78
N THR A 6 -22.23 14.40 11.10
CA THR A 6 -23.46 14.49 10.31
C THR A 6 -23.19 14.01 8.89
N LEU A 7 -23.99 13.05 8.42
CA LEU A 7 -23.82 12.36 7.13
C LEU A 7 -25.18 12.19 6.45
N ASP A 8 -25.18 12.08 5.13
CA ASP A 8 -26.38 11.77 4.36
C ASP A 8 -26.79 10.31 4.55
N ASP A 9 -28.01 10.08 5.05
CA ASP A 9 -28.57 8.75 5.28
C ASP A 9 -28.73 7.93 3.99
N LYS A 10 -28.99 8.59 2.84
CA LYS A 10 -29.09 7.89 1.55
C LYS A 10 -27.74 7.34 1.12
N LEU A 11 -26.66 8.11 1.35
CA LEU A 11 -25.30 7.68 1.05
C LEU A 11 -24.90 6.49 1.94
N ILE A 12 -25.23 6.54 3.23
CA ILE A 12 -24.98 5.44 4.15
C ILE A 12 -25.77 4.20 3.71
N ALA A 13 -27.06 4.32 3.43
CA ALA A 13 -27.88 3.18 2.99
C ALA A 13 -27.30 2.51 1.74
N ARG A 14 -26.93 3.31 0.73
CA ARG A 14 -26.29 2.84 -0.50
C ARG A 14 -24.97 2.11 -0.20
N ALA A 15 -24.13 2.69 0.64
CA ALA A 15 -22.84 2.10 0.98
C ALA A 15 -23.01 0.79 1.75
N GLN A 16 -23.99 0.69 2.66
CA GLN A 16 -24.29 -0.55 3.38
C GLN A 16 -24.84 -1.63 2.46
N GLU A 17 -25.67 -1.26 1.49
CA GLU A 17 -26.21 -2.19 0.47
C GLU A 17 -25.09 -2.76 -0.40
N VAL A 18 -24.18 -1.90 -0.89
CA VAL A 18 -23.10 -2.31 -1.79
C VAL A 18 -21.99 -3.07 -1.07
N THR A 19 -21.63 -2.65 0.14
CA THR A 19 -20.51 -3.26 0.89
C THR A 19 -20.93 -4.42 1.79
N GLY A 20 -22.22 -4.52 2.13
CA GLY A 20 -22.75 -5.45 3.13
C GLY A 20 -22.45 -5.07 4.59
N ILE A 21 -21.72 -3.98 4.83
CA ILE A 21 -21.31 -3.57 6.18
C ILE A 21 -22.46 -2.84 6.87
N LYS A 22 -23.13 -3.50 7.83
CA LYS A 22 -24.29 -2.94 8.55
C LYS A 22 -23.93 -1.99 9.69
N GLU A 23 -22.75 -2.15 10.28
CA GLU A 23 -22.32 -1.31 11.40
C GLU A 23 -21.73 0.01 10.87
N ARG A 24 -22.28 1.15 11.28
CA ARG A 24 -21.84 2.48 10.80
C ARG A 24 -20.37 2.79 11.14
N SER A 25 -19.89 2.40 12.32
CA SER A 25 -18.49 2.59 12.73
C SER A 25 -17.54 1.78 11.86
N ALA A 26 -17.84 0.51 11.59
CA ALA A 26 -17.06 -0.31 10.68
C ALA A 26 -17.06 0.27 9.25
N LEU A 27 -18.23 0.71 8.77
CA LEU A 27 -18.35 1.32 7.44
C LEU A 27 -17.49 2.58 7.32
N LEU A 28 -17.51 3.44 8.34
CA LEU A 28 -16.68 4.66 8.36
C LEU A 28 -15.19 4.34 8.45
N LYS A 29 -14.81 3.37 9.28
CA LYS A 29 -13.41 2.92 9.38
C LYS A 29 -12.90 2.39 8.04
N GLU A 30 -13.71 1.56 7.38
CA GLU A 30 -13.37 1.00 6.08
C GLU A 30 -13.28 2.09 5.01
N ALA A 31 -14.24 3.01 4.96
CA ALA A 31 -14.24 4.13 4.01
C ALA A 31 -12.97 5.00 4.13
N LEU A 32 -12.56 5.34 5.36
CA LEU A 32 -11.34 6.11 5.60
C LEU A 32 -10.08 5.31 5.24
N THR A 33 -10.06 4.02 5.56
CA THR A 33 -8.94 3.13 5.21
C THR A 33 -8.78 3.04 3.69
N ARG A 34 -9.90 2.86 2.97
CA ARG A 34 -9.95 2.81 1.51
C ARG A 34 -9.46 4.12 0.87
N LEU A 35 -9.91 5.27 1.41
CA LEU A 35 -9.48 6.58 0.92
C LEU A 35 -7.96 6.77 1.08
N ILE A 36 -7.40 6.33 2.21
CA ILE A 36 -5.95 6.38 2.44
C ILE A 36 -5.22 5.47 1.44
N GLN A 37 -5.71 4.25 1.23
CA GLN A 37 -5.12 3.30 0.27
C GLN A 37 -5.10 3.88 -1.15
N ASP A 38 -6.21 4.48 -1.60
CA ASP A 38 -6.31 5.06 -2.94
C ASP A 38 -5.33 6.23 -3.13
N GLU A 39 -5.22 7.12 -2.14
CA GLU A 39 -4.28 8.24 -2.19
C GLU A 39 -2.82 7.77 -2.10
N ALA A 40 -2.54 6.79 -1.25
CA ALA A 40 -1.22 6.17 -1.16
C ALA A 40 -0.83 5.51 -2.49
N ALA A 41 -1.76 4.80 -3.14
CA ALA A 41 -1.54 4.22 -4.45
C ALA A 41 -1.25 5.29 -5.51
N ARG A 42 -1.99 6.40 -5.53
CA ARG A 42 -1.70 7.54 -6.44
C ARG A 42 -0.30 8.08 -6.23
N ARG A 43 0.11 8.29 -4.97
CA ARG A 43 1.47 8.78 -4.65
C ARG A 43 2.55 7.78 -5.01
N LEU A 44 2.31 6.48 -4.81
CA LEU A 44 3.23 5.42 -5.22
C LEU A 44 3.35 5.32 -6.74
N ILE A 45 2.26 5.49 -7.49
CA ILE A 45 2.30 5.59 -8.95
C ILE A 45 3.15 6.78 -9.37
N LEU A 46 3.06 7.92 -8.66
CA LEU A 46 3.93 9.07 -8.94
C LEU A 46 5.41 8.81 -8.60
N LEU A 47 5.70 7.99 -7.58
CA LEU A 47 7.06 7.63 -7.15
C LEU A 47 7.72 6.49 -7.97
N GLY A 48 6.93 5.52 -8.44
CA GLY A 48 7.38 4.43 -9.32
C GLY A 48 7.18 4.74 -10.80
N GLY A 49 6.42 5.80 -11.11
CA GLY A 49 6.23 6.34 -12.46
C GLY A 49 7.13 7.55 -12.76
N SER A 50 7.92 8.02 -11.80
CA SER A 50 8.98 9.02 -12.04
C SER A 50 10.23 8.42 -12.69
N GLU A 51 10.43 7.11 -12.55
CA GLU A 51 11.57 6.39 -13.13
C GLU A 51 11.07 5.13 -13.88
N PRO A 52 10.32 5.30 -14.99
CA PRO A 52 9.79 4.19 -15.77
C PRO A 52 10.90 3.30 -16.37
N ASP A 53 12.11 3.87 -16.52
CA ASP A 53 13.31 3.17 -17.00
C ASP A 53 14.18 2.62 -15.86
N MET A 54 13.69 2.61 -14.62
CA MET A 54 14.45 2.09 -13.47
C MET A 54 14.86 0.65 -13.73
N ARG A 55 16.16 0.42 -13.86
CA ARG A 55 16.71 -0.93 -13.95
C ARG A 55 16.65 -1.57 -12.56
N VAL A 56 15.97 -2.71 -12.48
CA VAL A 56 15.90 -3.52 -11.27
C VAL A 56 17.33 -3.78 -10.75
N PRO A 57 17.67 -3.39 -9.50
CA PRO A 57 18.99 -3.68 -8.96
C PRO A 57 19.22 -5.19 -8.94
N PRO A 58 20.47 -5.68 -9.11
CA PRO A 58 20.77 -7.10 -9.15
C PRO A 58 20.12 -7.83 -7.97
N ARG A 59 19.45 -8.95 -8.24
CA ARG A 59 18.86 -9.76 -7.17
C ARG A 59 19.98 -10.16 -6.22
N ARG A 60 19.85 -9.71 -4.97
CA ARG A 60 20.75 -10.05 -3.88
C ARG A 60 20.70 -11.57 -3.69
N ARG A 61 21.71 -12.30 -4.18
CA ARG A 61 21.82 -13.75 -4.01
C ARG A 61 22.34 -14.03 -2.61
N TRP A 62 21.62 -14.86 -1.87
CA TRP A 62 22.09 -15.38 -0.59
C TRP A 62 23.17 -16.43 -0.89
N ASN A 63 24.35 -16.28 -0.32
CA ASN A 63 25.37 -17.31 -0.38
C ASN A 63 24.91 -18.50 0.47
N VAL A 64 25.29 -19.73 0.10
CA VAL A 64 24.85 -20.97 0.78
C VAL A 64 25.27 -20.99 2.27
N ASP A 65 26.24 -20.16 2.65
CA ASP A 65 26.83 -20.01 3.98
C ASP A 65 26.17 -18.96 4.88
N GLY A 66 25.17 -18.21 4.39
CA GLY A 66 24.49 -17.19 5.21
C GLY A 66 25.01 -15.77 5.08
N THR A 67 26.03 -15.52 4.26
CA THR A 67 26.71 -14.22 4.19
C THR A 67 26.15 -13.28 3.11
N TRP A 68 26.36 -11.98 3.31
CA TRP A 68 26.02 -10.92 2.35
C TRP A 68 27.28 -10.34 1.69
N GLY A 69 27.39 -10.45 0.36
CA GLY A 69 28.34 -9.66 -0.44
C GLY A 69 29.54 -10.44 -0.98
N GLY A 70 29.97 -10.06 -2.20
CA GLY A 70 31.24 -10.38 -2.85
C GLY A 70 31.65 -11.86 -2.86
N SER A 71 31.38 -12.58 -3.95
CA SER A 71 32.20 -13.75 -4.22
C SER A 71 33.64 -13.29 -4.37
N GLU A 72 34.56 -13.95 -3.69
CA GLU A 72 36.02 -13.74 -3.53
C GLU A 72 36.83 -13.49 -4.82
N TRP A 73 36.17 -13.43 -5.98
CA TRP A 73 36.72 -13.28 -7.33
C TRP A 73 36.88 -11.82 -7.81
N ASP A 74 36.67 -10.82 -6.95
CA ASP A 74 36.75 -9.39 -7.28
C ASP A 74 38.11 -8.74 -6.90
N GLN A 75 39.18 -9.55 -6.74
CA GLN A 75 40.55 -9.10 -6.44
C GLN A 75 41.57 -9.61 -7.47
N SER A 76 41.30 -9.40 -8.77
CA SER A 76 42.29 -9.70 -9.82
C SER A 76 42.40 -8.55 -10.82
N GLU A 77 43.10 -7.50 -10.40
CA GLU A 77 43.88 -6.58 -11.25
C GLU A 77 45.24 -6.32 -10.59
#